data_AF-A0AA88PX55-F1
#
_entry.id   AF-A0AA88PX55-F1
#
_cell.length_a   1.000
_cell.length_b   1.000
_cell.length_c   1.000
_cell.angle_alpha   90.00
_cell.angle_beta   90.00
_cell.angle_gamma   90.00
#
_symmetry.space_group_name_H-M   'P 1'
#
loop_
_entity.id
_entity.type
_entity.pdbx_description
1 polymer ?
#
loop_
_entity_poly.entity_id
_entity_poly.type
_entity_poly.pdbx_seq_one_letter_code
_entity_poly.pdbx_strand_id
1 'polypeptide(L)'
;MLLLFWADCSPSPQDELAPLEVQFHSLDFRNVLHWKHPHKAVKNLTYFVQHKIYGDKEWINSEHCQGIRAPECDLSQATSDPREWYYARVRSSFSEGFSSWVLSQRFYPQWETTFSPPQIKVTVTGRIISVQIKPPKTPLRGQKGSRIRVTKLQKLKFRIYVMHNDVEEAAKAYGVPAPASALIEGLVSPTG
;
A
#
# COMPACT_ATOMS: atom_id res chain seq x y z
N MET A 1 -10.22 15.63 57.44
CA MET A 1 -10.82 16.06 56.16
C MET A 1 -9.86 15.64 55.07
N LEU A 2 -10.06 14.45 54.47
CA LEU A 2 -9.21 13.98 53.37
C LEU A 2 -9.64 14.70 52.10
N LEU A 3 -8.76 15.52 51.53
CA LEU A 3 -8.93 16.06 50.18
C LEU A 3 -8.53 14.96 49.20
N LEU A 4 -9.52 14.32 48.60
CA LEU A 4 -9.33 13.50 47.40
C LEU A 4 -9.04 14.47 46.25
N PHE A 5 -7.79 14.54 45.81
CA PHE A 5 -7.45 15.18 44.54
C PHE A 5 -7.95 14.27 43.43
N TRP A 6 -9.01 14.69 42.75
CA TRP A 6 -9.40 14.10 41.48
C TRP A 6 -8.31 14.52 40.48
N ALA A 7 -7.57 13.55 39.94
CA ALA A 7 -6.73 13.82 38.80
C ALA A 7 -7.67 14.05 37.61
N ASP A 8 -7.88 15.31 37.24
CA ASP A 8 -8.58 15.65 36.00
C ASP A 8 -7.79 15.07 34.83
N CYS A 9 -8.33 14.01 34.23
CA CYS A 9 -7.81 13.39 33.01
C CYS A 9 -8.21 14.26 31.79
N SER A 10 -7.87 15.54 31.83
CA SER A 10 -8.04 16.41 30.67
C SER A 10 -6.83 16.22 29.74
N PRO A 11 -7.03 15.88 28.45
CA PRO A 11 -5.93 15.83 27.49
C PRO A 11 -5.21 17.17 27.45
N SER A 12 -3.89 17.14 27.31
CA SER A 12 -3.12 18.37 27.23
C SER A 12 -3.50 19.14 25.96
N PRO A 13 -3.38 20.48 25.92
CA PRO A 13 -3.68 21.26 24.71
C PRO A 13 -2.88 20.80 23.48
N GLN A 14 -1.71 20.20 23.69
CA GLN A 14 -0.83 19.66 22.64
C GLN A 14 -1.39 18.35 22.05
N ASP A 15 -2.10 17.56 22.84
CA ASP A 15 -2.74 16.31 22.39
C ASP A 15 -3.99 16.59 21.55
N GLU A 16 -4.69 17.71 21.79
CA GLU A 16 -5.84 18.11 20.96
C GLU A 16 -5.46 18.44 19.51
N LEU A 17 -4.19 18.78 19.26
CA LEU A 17 -3.65 19.09 17.93
C LEU A 17 -2.94 17.90 17.29
N ALA A 18 -2.94 16.74 17.93
CA ALA A 18 -2.32 15.54 17.41
C ALA A 18 -3.11 14.97 16.20
N PRO A 19 -2.42 14.47 15.16
CA PRO A 19 -3.09 13.81 14.03
C PRO A 19 -3.94 12.62 14.48
N LEU A 20 -5.04 12.38 13.77
CA LEU A 20 -5.98 11.29 14.11
C LEU A 20 -5.88 10.17 13.07
N GLU A 21 -6.30 8.96 13.44
CA GLU A 21 -6.45 7.82 12.52
C GLU A 21 -5.21 7.57 11.63
N VAL A 22 -4.03 7.53 12.24
CA VAL A 22 -2.76 7.30 11.55
C VAL A 22 -2.67 5.85 11.09
N GLN A 23 -2.67 5.63 9.77
CA GLN A 23 -2.71 4.28 9.19
C GLN A 23 -1.99 4.20 7.84
N PHE A 24 -1.45 3.04 7.53
CA PHE A 24 -0.88 2.75 6.22
C PHE A 24 -1.96 2.31 5.24
N HIS A 25 -1.95 2.88 4.05
CA HIS A 25 -2.67 2.38 2.89
C HIS A 25 -1.64 1.84 1.89
N SER A 26 -1.83 0.59 1.44
CA SER A 26 -0.87 -0.08 0.57
C SER A 26 -1.53 -0.70 -0.64
N LEU A 27 -1.10 -0.26 -1.83
CA LEU A 27 -1.54 -0.75 -3.12
C LEU A 27 -0.33 -0.96 -4.03
N ASP A 28 -0.15 -2.17 -4.57
CA ASP A 28 0.98 -2.53 -5.43
C ASP A 28 2.35 -2.22 -4.79
N PHE A 29 2.48 -2.38 -3.47
CA PHE A 29 3.65 -1.96 -2.67
C PHE A 29 3.95 -0.45 -2.72
N ARG A 30 3.00 0.38 -3.13
CA ARG A 30 3.01 1.80 -2.81
C ARG A 30 2.40 1.98 -1.43
N ASN A 31 3.25 2.30 -0.45
CA ASN A 31 2.88 2.33 0.97
C ASN A 31 2.82 3.78 1.43
N VAL A 32 1.61 4.29 1.60
CA VAL A 32 1.37 5.70 1.96
C VAL A 32 0.80 5.74 3.36
N LEU A 33 1.41 6.52 4.24
CA LEU A 33 0.87 6.82 5.56
C LEU A 33 -0.18 7.92 5.42
N HIS A 34 -1.39 7.68 5.88
CA HIS A 34 -2.47 8.67 5.93
C HIS A 34 -2.85 8.97 7.37
N TRP A 35 -3.36 10.18 7.60
CA TRP A 35 -3.94 10.60 8.86
C TRP A 35 -5.07 11.61 8.62
N LYS A 36 -5.86 11.88 9.64
CA LYS A 36 -6.85 12.97 9.66
C LYS A 36 -6.31 14.15 10.43
N HIS A 37 -6.79 15.33 10.06
CA HIS A 37 -6.54 16.55 10.81
C HIS A 37 -7.13 16.45 12.23
N PRO A 38 -6.51 17.12 13.22
CA PRO A 38 -7.07 17.22 14.57
C PRO A 38 -8.43 17.92 14.54
N HIS A 39 -9.27 17.66 15.54
CA HIS A 39 -10.61 18.25 15.66
C HIS A 39 -10.58 19.79 15.72
N LYS A 40 -9.61 20.35 16.44
CA LYS A 40 -9.36 21.81 16.51
C LYS A 40 -8.25 22.19 15.54
N ALA A 41 -8.45 21.96 14.24
CA ALA A 41 -7.46 22.29 13.23
C ALA A 41 -7.17 23.80 13.19
N VAL A 42 -5.99 24.20 13.66
CA VAL A 42 -5.47 25.56 13.50
C VAL A 42 -5.12 25.80 12.02
N LYS A 43 -5.38 27.01 11.51
CA LYS A 43 -4.92 27.39 10.17
C LYS A 43 -3.40 27.25 10.09
N ASN A 44 -2.90 26.65 9.01
CA ASN A 44 -1.47 26.47 8.72
C ASN A 44 -0.74 25.39 9.53
N LEU A 45 -1.42 24.35 10.03
CA LEU A 45 -0.75 23.15 10.54
C LEU A 45 0.14 22.51 9.47
N THR A 46 1.34 22.10 9.88
CA THR A 46 2.24 21.26 9.07
C THR A 46 2.53 19.97 9.81
N TYR A 47 3.00 18.95 9.09
CA TYR A 47 3.21 17.61 9.61
C TYR A 47 4.66 17.17 9.42
N PHE A 48 5.12 16.37 10.38
CA PHE A 48 6.45 15.78 10.39
C PHE A 48 6.27 14.29 10.58
N VAL A 49 6.87 13.50 9.68
CA VAL A 49 6.72 12.03 9.67
C VAL A 49 8.05 11.37 9.97
N GLN A 50 8.01 10.34 10.80
CA GLN A 50 9.13 9.44 11.05
C GLN A 50 8.71 8.00 10.81
N HIS A 51 9.67 7.14 10.52
CA HIS A 51 9.47 5.70 10.37
C HIS A 51 10.61 4.92 11.02
N LYS A 52 10.37 3.64 11.26
CA LYS A 52 11.40 2.67 11.66
C LYS A 52 10.98 1.24 11.35
N ILE A 53 11.96 0.34 11.32
CA ILE A 53 11.72 -1.10 11.31
C ILE A 53 11.37 -1.55 12.74
N TYR A 54 10.51 -2.55 12.85
CA TYR A 54 10.15 -3.17 14.12
C TYR A 54 11.37 -3.79 14.78
N GLY A 55 11.60 -3.48 16.05
CA GLY A 55 12.79 -3.90 16.80
C GLY A 55 13.86 -2.82 16.88
N ASP A 56 13.88 -1.88 15.93
CA ASP A 56 14.81 -0.75 15.98
C ASP A 56 14.44 0.24 17.09
N LYS A 57 15.48 0.80 17.72
CA LYS A 57 15.36 1.81 18.77
C LYS A 57 15.18 3.21 18.19
N GLU A 58 15.88 3.50 17.10
CA GLU A 58 15.94 4.83 16.51
C GLU A 58 14.82 5.07 15.52
N TRP A 59 14.40 6.33 15.41
CA TRP A 59 13.42 6.80 14.44
C TRP A 59 14.12 7.58 13.35
N ILE A 60 13.75 7.33 12.10
CA ILE A 60 14.32 7.99 10.93
C ILE A 60 13.32 9.03 10.42
N ASN A 61 13.79 10.26 10.17
CA ASN A 61 12.99 11.29 9.53
C ASN A 61 12.72 10.91 8.08
N SER A 62 11.45 10.98 7.68
CA SER A 62 11.09 10.95 6.27
C SER A 62 11.32 12.35 5.70
N GLU A 63 12.50 12.61 5.14
CA GLU A 63 12.98 13.95 4.75
C GLU A 63 11.98 14.72 3.86
N HIS A 64 11.38 14.03 2.88
CA HIS A 64 10.37 14.63 1.99
C HIS A 64 9.00 14.89 2.64
N CYS A 65 8.83 14.48 3.90
CA CYS A 65 7.62 14.64 4.70
C CYS A 65 7.86 15.45 5.98
N GLN A 66 8.91 16.29 6.02
CA GLN A 66 9.11 17.27 7.08
C GLN A 66 8.47 18.61 6.70
N GLY A 67 7.51 19.09 7.50
CA GLY A 67 6.84 20.37 7.27
C GLY A 67 5.79 20.36 6.16
N ILE A 68 5.24 19.19 5.82
CA ILE A 68 4.22 19.08 4.75
C ILE A 68 2.83 19.49 5.26
N ARG A 69 1.97 19.99 4.36
CA ARG A 69 0.56 20.29 4.68
C ARG A 69 -0.40 19.16 4.34
N ALA A 70 0.00 18.31 3.40
CA ALA A 70 -0.79 17.17 2.98
C ALA A 70 -0.94 16.18 4.15
N PRO A 71 -2.14 15.62 4.39
CA PRO A 71 -2.38 14.65 5.46
C PRO A 71 -1.96 13.22 5.06
N GLU A 72 -0.91 13.12 4.26
CA GLU A 72 -0.37 11.87 3.76
C GLU A 72 1.13 11.97 3.47
N CYS A 73 1.83 10.84 3.53
CA CYS A 73 3.24 10.73 3.21
C CYS A 73 3.55 9.39 2.54
N ASP A 74 4.09 9.42 1.33
CA ASP A 74 4.54 8.20 0.64
C ASP A 74 5.82 7.67 1.28
N LEU A 75 5.73 6.53 1.96
CA LEU A 75 6.84 5.86 2.64
C LEU A 75 7.34 4.64 1.86
N SER A 76 6.96 4.48 0.58
CA SER A 76 7.29 3.28 -0.20
C SER A 76 8.79 2.97 -0.25
N GLN A 77 9.63 4.01 -0.32
CA GLN A 77 11.08 3.85 -0.33
C GLN A 77 11.63 3.40 1.03
N ALA A 78 11.08 3.96 2.12
CA ALA A 78 11.43 3.63 3.49
C ALA A 78 11.00 2.20 3.87
N THR A 79 9.84 1.76 3.37
CA THR A 79 9.28 0.43 3.63
C THR A 79 9.49 -0.50 2.43
N SER A 80 10.68 -0.46 1.82
CA SER A 80 10.94 -1.12 0.54
C SER A 80 11.24 -2.62 0.65
N ASP A 81 11.66 -3.11 1.82
CA ASP A 81 11.72 -4.56 2.07
C ASP A 81 10.34 -5.05 2.51
N PRO A 82 9.62 -5.82 1.67
CA PRO A 82 8.28 -6.26 2.01
C PRO A 82 8.24 -7.25 3.17
N ARG A 83 9.39 -7.84 3.56
CA ARG A 83 9.49 -8.88 4.60
C ARG A 83 9.69 -8.32 6.01
N GLU A 84 9.91 -7.01 6.12
CA GLU A 84 10.06 -6.32 7.38
C GLU A 84 8.73 -5.77 7.90
N TRP A 85 8.66 -5.61 9.23
CA TRP A 85 7.55 -4.93 9.89
C TRP A 85 7.95 -3.49 10.17
N TYR A 86 7.05 -2.56 9.97
CA TYR A 86 7.33 -1.13 10.10
C TYR A 86 6.39 -0.46 11.10
N TYR A 87 6.89 0.60 11.70
CA TYR A 87 6.07 1.63 12.33
C TYR A 87 6.34 2.96 11.66
N ALA A 88 5.32 3.79 11.59
CA ALA A 88 5.47 5.21 11.32
C ALA A 88 4.79 6.02 12.42
N ARG A 89 5.23 7.27 12.57
CA ARG A 89 4.57 8.21 13.47
C ARG A 89 4.54 9.58 12.82
N VAL A 90 3.50 10.33 13.15
CA VAL A 90 3.30 11.69 12.66
C VAL A 90 2.96 12.59 13.82
N ARG A 91 3.42 13.84 13.75
CA ARG A 91 3.00 14.91 14.66
C ARG A 91 2.70 16.16 13.85
N SER A 92 1.86 17.01 14.40
CA SER A 92 1.61 18.32 13.83
C SER A 92 2.58 19.36 14.41
N SER A 93 2.76 20.44 13.68
CA SER A 93 3.52 21.62 14.07
C SER A 93 2.68 22.87 13.83
N PHE A 94 2.71 23.75 14.82
CA PHE A 94 1.95 25.00 14.89
C PHE A 94 2.83 26.10 15.49
N SER A 95 2.32 27.34 15.57
CA SER A 95 3.11 28.53 15.98
C SER A 95 3.81 28.39 17.33
N GLU A 96 3.20 27.64 18.25
CA GLU A 96 3.67 27.51 19.64
C GLU A 96 4.42 26.18 19.89
N GLY A 97 4.58 25.32 18.88
CA GLY A 97 5.36 24.09 19.03
C GLY A 97 4.87 22.90 18.19
N PHE A 98 4.92 21.72 18.80
CA PHE A 98 4.55 20.44 18.18
C PHE A 98 3.54 19.69 19.03
N SER A 99 2.69 18.90 18.39
CA SER A 99 1.87 17.92 19.10
C SER A 99 2.72 16.75 19.59
N SER A 100 2.12 15.94 20.46
CA SER A 100 2.58 14.57 20.71
C SER A 100 2.67 13.78 19.39
N TRP A 101 3.59 12.82 19.36
CA TRP A 101 3.70 11.86 18.25
C TRP A 101 2.55 10.85 18.29
N VAL A 102 1.91 10.64 17.14
CA VAL A 102 0.87 9.63 16.98
C VAL A 102 1.41 8.49 16.15
N LEU A 103 1.42 7.31 16.75
CA LEU A 103 1.98 6.08 16.20
C LEU A 103 0.95 5.38 15.30
N SER A 104 1.41 4.86 14.17
CA SER A 104 0.61 3.97 13.32
C SER A 104 0.46 2.59 13.96
N GLN A 105 -0.52 1.82 13.50
CA GLN A 105 -0.44 0.36 13.70
C GLN A 105 0.82 -0.22 13.05
N ARG A 106 1.25 -1.39 13.53
CA ARG A 106 2.39 -2.10 12.95
C ARG A 106 1.99 -2.54 11.54
N PHE A 107 2.82 -2.20 10.56
CA PHE A 107 2.54 -2.43 9.15
C PHE A 107 3.48 -3.47 8.57
N TYR A 108 2.93 -4.48 7.90
CA TYR A 108 3.68 -5.52 7.23
C TYR A 108 3.35 -5.57 5.72
N PRO A 109 4.17 -4.95 4.84
CA PRO A 109 3.80 -4.74 3.43
C PRO A 109 3.43 -6.02 2.69
N GLN A 110 4.13 -7.12 2.94
CA GLN A 110 3.86 -8.40 2.28
C GLN A 110 2.44 -8.94 2.57
N TRP A 111 1.85 -8.63 3.72
CA TRP A 111 0.55 -9.16 4.12
C TRP A 111 -0.58 -8.15 3.92
N GLU A 112 -0.28 -6.86 4.08
CA GLU A 112 -1.28 -5.80 4.10
C GLU A 112 -1.41 -5.06 2.76
N THR A 113 -0.50 -5.28 1.81
CA THR A 113 -0.63 -4.68 0.48
C THR A 113 -1.74 -5.35 -0.33
N THR A 114 -2.56 -4.51 -0.96
CA THR A 114 -3.53 -4.94 -1.97
C THR A 114 -2.93 -4.80 -3.37
N PHE A 115 -3.52 -5.45 -4.37
CA PHE A 115 -2.99 -5.43 -5.73
C PHE A 115 -4.03 -4.96 -6.73
N SER A 116 -3.62 -4.06 -7.61
CA SER A 116 -4.43 -3.68 -8.76
C SER A 116 -4.62 -4.88 -9.69
N PRO A 117 -5.73 -4.92 -10.45
CA PRO A 117 -5.89 -5.91 -11.51
C PRO A 117 -4.72 -5.87 -12.51
N PRO A 118 -4.28 -7.02 -13.05
CA PRO A 118 -3.28 -7.02 -14.10
C PRO A 118 -3.84 -6.43 -15.39
N GLN A 119 -2.98 -5.86 -16.22
CA GLN A 119 -3.36 -5.54 -17.59
C GLN A 119 -3.39 -6.83 -18.42
N ILE A 120 -4.50 -7.05 -19.13
CA ILE A 120 -4.68 -8.22 -19.98
C ILE A 120 -4.67 -7.75 -21.43
N LYS A 121 -3.86 -8.41 -22.27
CA LYS A 121 -3.92 -8.26 -23.73
C LYS A 121 -4.35 -9.57 -24.34
N VAL A 122 -5.37 -9.51 -25.18
CA VAL A 122 -5.89 -10.68 -25.90
C VAL A 122 -5.62 -10.48 -27.38
N THR A 123 -5.08 -11.51 -28.03
CA THR A 123 -4.89 -11.52 -29.49
C THR A 123 -5.44 -12.82 -30.04
N VAL A 124 -6.24 -12.72 -31.11
CA VAL A 124 -6.81 -13.87 -31.80
C VAL A 124 -6.05 -14.08 -33.11
N THR A 125 -5.47 -15.26 -33.28
CA THR A 125 -4.78 -15.64 -34.51
C THR A 125 -5.37 -16.96 -35.00
N GLY A 126 -6.18 -16.90 -36.05
CA GLY A 126 -6.94 -18.06 -36.54
C GLY A 126 -7.91 -18.56 -35.47
N ARG A 127 -7.68 -19.77 -34.95
CA ARG A 127 -8.47 -20.40 -33.88
C ARG A 127 -7.81 -20.33 -32.50
N ILE A 128 -6.71 -19.58 -32.37
CA ILE A 128 -5.94 -19.48 -31.13
C ILE A 128 -6.24 -18.15 -30.46
N ILE A 129 -6.61 -18.21 -29.18
CA ILE A 129 -6.71 -17.04 -28.30
C ILE A 129 -5.45 -17.00 -27.44
N SER A 130 -4.62 -15.99 -27.66
CA SER A 130 -3.42 -15.74 -26.84
C SER A 130 -3.72 -14.67 -25.80
N VAL A 131 -3.57 -15.03 -24.52
CA VAL A 131 -3.77 -14.12 -23.39
C VAL A 131 -2.42 -13.76 -22.78
N GLN A 132 -2.09 -12.46 -22.82
CA GLN A 132 -0.90 -11.90 -22.20
C GLN A 132 -1.26 -11.16 -20.91
N ILE A 133 -0.77 -11.66 -19.78
CA ILE A 133 -0.99 -11.02 -18.47
C ILE A 133 0.21 -10.16 -18.12
N LYS A 134 -0.03 -8.89 -17.81
CA LYS A 134 0.98 -7.94 -17.35
C LYS A 134 0.64 -7.51 -15.91
N PRO A 135 1.32 -8.08 -14.90
CA PRO A 135 1.12 -7.68 -13.52
C PRO A 135 1.41 -6.20 -13.27
N PRO A 136 0.78 -5.59 -12.25
CA PRO A 136 1.13 -4.25 -11.79
C PRO A 136 2.61 -4.13 -11.42
N LYS A 137 3.08 -2.89 -11.36
CA LYS A 137 4.45 -2.57 -10.98
C LYS A 137 4.46 -1.69 -9.75
N THR A 138 5.41 -1.95 -8.88
CA THR A 138 5.65 -1.16 -7.67
C THR A 138 6.25 0.20 -8.01
N PRO A 139 6.18 1.19 -7.10
CA PRO A 139 6.87 2.46 -7.28
C PRO A 139 8.40 2.33 -7.24
N LEU A 140 8.92 1.22 -6.68
CA LEU A 140 10.34 0.96 -6.54
C LEU A 140 11.01 0.60 -7.88
N ARG A 141 12.24 1.06 -8.05
CA ARG A 141 13.06 0.79 -9.23
C ARG A 141 14.07 -0.31 -8.93
N GLY A 142 14.19 -1.27 -9.85
CA GLY A 142 15.24 -2.27 -9.82
C GLY A 142 16.57 -1.72 -10.38
N GLN A 143 17.61 -2.56 -10.38
CA GLN A 143 18.96 -2.21 -10.84
C GLN A 143 19.02 -1.58 -12.24
N LYS A 144 18.15 -2.02 -13.16
CA LYS A 144 18.07 -1.49 -14.53
C LYS A 144 17.20 -0.22 -14.65
N GLY A 145 16.87 0.45 -13.55
CA GLY A 145 15.98 1.62 -13.50
C GLY A 145 14.50 1.36 -13.77
N SER A 146 14.14 0.14 -14.18
CA SER A 146 12.76 -0.27 -14.43
C SER A 146 11.99 -0.57 -13.14
N ARG A 147 10.70 -0.23 -13.11
CA ARG A 147 9.83 -0.54 -11.97
C ARG A 147 9.70 -2.04 -11.74
N ILE A 148 9.80 -2.47 -10.49
CA ILE A 148 9.71 -3.87 -10.08
C ILE A 148 8.27 -4.36 -10.26
N ARG A 149 8.05 -5.58 -10.77
CA ARG A 149 6.71 -6.17 -10.83
C ARG A 149 6.30 -6.66 -9.45
N VAL A 150 5.03 -6.51 -9.08
CA VAL A 150 4.51 -6.98 -7.78
C VAL A 150 4.77 -8.48 -7.58
N THR A 151 4.74 -9.27 -8.66
CA THR A 151 5.01 -10.72 -8.64
C THR A 151 6.43 -11.12 -8.28
N LYS A 152 7.38 -10.17 -8.27
CA LYS A 152 8.74 -10.41 -7.76
C LYS A 152 8.83 -10.34 -6.23
N LEU A 153 7.91 -9.61 -5.60
CA LEU A 153 7.89 -9.39 -4.15
C LEU A 153 6.86 -10.29 -3.45
N GLN A 154 5.76 -10.62 -4.14
CA GLN A 154 4.68 -11.47 -3.65
C GLN A 154 4.40 -12.61 -4.64
N LYS A 155 4.17 -13.82 -4.14
CA LYS A 155 3.68 -14.93 -4.97
C LYS A 155 2.19 -14.73 -5.25
N LEU A 156 1.85 -14.26 -6.46
CA LEU A 156 0.48 -14.09 -6.91
C LEU A 156 0.04 -15.20 -7.86
N LYS A 157 -1.24 -15.58 -7.78
CA LYS A 157 -1.90 -16.48 -8.73
C LYS A 157 -2.98 -15.69 -9.47
N PHE A 158 -2.88 -15.63 -10.80
CA PHE A 158 -3.91 -15.03 -11.63
C PHE A 158 -4.90 -16.11 -12.06
N ARG A 159 -6.20 -15.82 -11.94
CA ARG A 159 -7.27 -16.65 -12.47
C ARG A 159 -7.83 -15.94 -13.71
N ILE A 160 -7.93 -16.68 -14.81
CA ILE A 160 -8.47 -16.19 -16.07
C ILE A 160 -9.78 -16.91 -16.30
N TYR A 161 -10.82 -16.15 -16.62
CA TYR A 161 -12.14 -16.65 -16.94
C TYR A 161 -12.44 -16.30 -18.39
N VAL A 162 -12.89 -17.28 -19.17
CA VAL A 162 -13.33 -17.08 -20.56
C VAL A 162 -14.84 -17.24 -20.55
N MET A 163 -15.53 -16.22 -21.04
CA MET A 163 -16.98 -16.19 -21.11
C MET A 163 -17.39 -16.38 -22.57
N HIS A 164 -18.26 -17.35 -22.83
CA HIS A 164 -18.90 -17.54 -24.13
C HIS A 164 -20.41 -17.63 -23.93
N ASN A 165 -21.17 -16.71 -24.54
CA ASN A 165 -22.62 -16.59 -24.36
C ASN A 165 -23.04 -16.54 -22.88
N ASP A 166 -22.34 -15.75 -22.07
CA ASP A 166 -22.57 -15.58 -20.62
C ASP A 166 -22.40 -16.85 -19.77
N VAL A 167 -21.91 -17.95 -20.36
CA VAL A 167 -21.52 -19.15 -19.64
C VAL A 167 -20.04 -19.07 -19.31
N GLU A 168 -19.72 -19.24 -18.03
CA GLU A 168 -18.35 -19.30 -17.52
C GLU A 168 -17.73 -20.65 -17.86
N GLU A 169 -16.66 -20.64 -18.64
CA GLU A 169 -15.87 -21.85 -18.90
C GLU A 169 -14.43 -21.65 -18.41
N ALA A 170 -13.98 -22.55 -17.53
CA ALA A 170 -12.63 -22.50 -16.99
C ALA A 170 -11.62 -22.91 -18.07
N ALA A 171 -10.95 -21.92 -18.66
CA ALA A 171 -9.93 -22.19 -19.67
C ALA A 171 -8.71 -22.90 -19.04
N LYS A 172 -8.36 -24.06 -19.58
CA LYS A 172 -7.13 -24.79 -19.22
C LYS A 172 -5.93 -24.07 -19.85
N ALA A 173 -5.21 -23.30 -19.05
CA ALA A 173 -4.02 -22.59 -19.51
C ALA A 173 -2.85 -23.57 -19.73
N TYR A 174 -2.38 -23.71 -20.97
CA TYR A 174 -1.13 -24.41 -21.27
C TYR A 174 0.02 -23.38 -21.27
N GLY A 175 1.00 -23.58 -20.38
CA GLY A 175 2.10 -22.63 -20.15
C GLY A 175 3.44 -23.11 -20.70
N VAL A 176 4.12 -22.27 -21.50
CA VAL A 176 5.55 -22.38 -21.81
C VAL A 176 6.35 -21.80 -20.62
N PRO A 177 7.41 -22.46 -20.13
CA PRO A 177 8.06 -22.07 -18.88
C PRO A 177 8.95 -20.83 -19.06
N ALA A 178 8.37 -19.66 -18.82
CA ALA A 178 8.97 -18.46 -18.21
C ALA A 178 7.86 -17.38 -18.13
N PRO A 179 6.87 -17.50 -17.22
CA PRO A 179 5.58 -17.92 -17.76
C PRO A 179 4.47 -16.93 -17.44
N ALA A 180 3.87 -16.31 -18.46
CA ALA A 180 2.46 -15.88 -18.43
C ALA A 180 1.93 -15.66 -19.86
N SER A 181 2.20 -16.60 -20.76
CA SER A 181 1.37 -16.82 -21.94
C SER A 181 0.56 -18.08 -21.66
N ALA A 182 -0.76 -17.92 -21.56
CA ALA A 182 -1.69 -19.05 -21.58
C ALA A 182 -2.09 -19.27 -23.04
N LEU A 183 -1.77 -20.45 -23.57
CA LEU A 183 -2.31 -20.94 -24.83
C LEU A 183 -3.65 -21.62 -24.52
N ILE A 184 -4.71 -21.17 -25.20
CA ILE A 184 -5.99 -21.88 -25.26
C ILE A 184 -6.06 -22.47 -26.67
N GLU A 185 -5.85 -23.78 -26.78
CA GLU A 185 -6.13 -24.52 -28.02
C GLU A 185 -7.54 -25.11 -27.96
N GLY A 186 -8.28 -24.89 -29.06
CA GLY A 186 -9.43 -25.70 -29.44
C GLY A 186 -10.74 -25.40 -28.72
N LEU A 187 -11.45 -24.35 -29.14
CA LEU A 187 -12.91 -24.47 -29.19
C LEU A 187 -13.24 -25.46 -30.32
N VAL A 188 -13.43 -26.72 -29.95
CA VAL A 188 -14.03 -27.70 -30.86
C VAL A 188 -15.50 -27.31 -31.00
N SER A 189 -15.88 -26.81 -32.17
CA SER A 189 -17.30 -26.73 -32.52
C SER A 189 -17.90 -28.14 -32.43
N PRO A 190 -19.00 -28.36 -31.70
CA PRO A 190 -19.86 -29.48 -32.01
C PRO A 190 -20.49 -29.14 -33.36
N THR A 191 -19.97 -29.73 -34.43
CA THR A 191 -20.72 -29.81 -35.68
C THR A 191 -21.96 -30.64 -35.43
N GLY A 192 -23.12 -30.02 -35.65
CA GLY A 192 -24.45 -30.59 -35.75
C GLY A 192 -25.34 -29.52 -36.37
#